data_AF-A0A2A2R2N3-F1
#
_entry.id   AF-A0A2A2R2N3-F1
#
_cell.length_a   1.000
_cell.length_b   1.000
_cell.length_c   1.000
_cell.angle_alpha   90.00
_cell.angle_beta   90.00
_cell.angle_gamma   90.00
#
_symmetry.space_group_name_H-M   'P 1'
#
loop_
_entity.id
_entity.type
_entity.pdbx_description
1 polymer ?
#
loop_
_entity_poly.entity_id
_entity_poly.type
_entity_poly.pdbx_seq_one_letter_code
_entity_poly.pdbx_strand_id
1 'polypeptide(L)'
;MNLTCRSALCAALVLAATAHAAESPAELAGYRTVATAITTTLAKTNSAAGQSGFLGIHVAPDLKGKLVIGEVAEGSPAAKAGVLVGDVLVKLDQHAVASAEALRDALQRKAPGEFVRLSVQRGRKSHDLLATLVATSRPRKVGAQRAVMGLRTGEVTDEGAPVTSVTTDLPAAKAGLKSGDVIVKVAGATVAAGQTVSDLLAEKSPGETVTVVFRRNGASQEVPVTLAADTSTTTGEEPRVIWKKPGYKLAIIGVEFPDARHNPAVSMGEWERAMFSKGSYTQTNATGQTVYGSMRDYYDEQSCGQFHLDGRAFDWLEMGKKRGDYSQAASTTAKSAFLTEALDALLKRDGADALKDFDGVAFIYAGDRYPNVNRGSLYWPHRGSVTHKGKRWPYFICAEGGRRMGNISVYCHEFGHMLGIPDLYARPENPGSEGLGNWCAMSNQTPYGRPQHFGAWCKEQLGWLKPTVLDPTVKQKLVLAPIEGSTNECFKVLIRPDGSEYLLLENRRKTGFDGSLPDEGLLIWRIVGNRVILEESHGIEGPSGPRLFLTDVPYPSAANDAYTPFTTPSSRSLLGGGLPVHLTNIRQHPDGRVSFHLGYEFQ
;
A
#
# COMPACT_ATOMS: atom_id res chain seq x y z
N MET A 1 -57.75 -25.23 41.12
CA MET A 1 -57.05 -24.21 41.95
C MET A 1 -56.02 -24.91 42.82
N ASN A 2 -54.77 -24.48 42.99
CA ASN A 2 -53.76 -23.88 42.14
C ASN A 2 -52.49 -23.84 43.01
N LEU A 3 -51.33 -24.07 42.38
CA LEU A 3 -49.96 -23.78 42.85
C LEU A 3 -49.34 -24.67 43.93
N THR A 4 -48.60 -25.66 43.44
CA THR A 4 -47.43 -26.26 44.07
C THR A 4 -46.22 -25.34 43.96
N CYS A 5 -45.58 -25.02 45.09
CA CYS A 5 -44.28 -24.35 45.17
C CYS A 5 -43.21 -25.42 45.39
N ARG A 6 -42.23 -25.56 44.49
CA ARG A 6 -41.05 -26.40 44.68
C ARG A 6 -39.76 -25.62 44.40
N SER A 7 -38.97 -25.59 45.46
CA SER A 7 -37.52 -25.43 45.62
C SER A 7 -36.66 -25.41 44.36
N ALA A 8 -35.74 -24.44 44.29
CA ALA A 8 -34.52 -24.53 43.48
C ALA A 8 -33.32 -24.16 44.36
N LEU A 9 -32.48 -25.16 44.61
CA LEU A 9 -31.21 -25.07 45.31
C LEU A 9 -30.15 -24.54 44.33
N CYS A 10 -29.47 -23.46 44.67
CA CYS A 10 -28.35 -22.90 43.89
C CYS A 10 -27.17 -23.87 43.88
N ALA A 11 -26.84 -24.42 42.71
CA ALA A 11 -25.53 -25.03 42.45
C ALA A 11 -24.64 -24.01 41.75
N ALA A 12 -23.61 -23.54 42.44
CA ALA A 12 -22.55 -22.73 41.86
C ALA A 12 -21.67 -23.64 40.98
N LEU A 13 -21.82 -23.55 39.66
CA LEU A 13 -20.87 -24.14 38.71
C LEU A 13 -19.72 -23.15 38.53
N VAL A 14 -18.58 -23.45 39.16
CA VAL A 14 -17.29 -22.85 38.79
C VAL A 14 -16.87 -23.50 37.47
N LEU A 15 -17.13 -22.84 36.34
CA LEU A 15 -16.49 -23.20 35.07
C LEU A 15 -15.02 -22.79 35.15
N ALA A 16 -14.17 -23.74 35.51
CA ALA A 16 -12.75 -23.67 35.19
C ALA A 16 -12.63 -23.74 33.66
N ALA A 17 -12.27 -22.63 33.02
CA ALA A 17 -11.89 -22.60 31.62
C ALA A 17 -10.59 -23.40 31.46
N THR A 18 -10.70 -24.68 31.11
CA THR A 18 -9.57 -25.44 30.60
C THR A 18 -9.32 -24.98 29.18
N ALA A 19 -8.20 -24.28 28.97
CA ALA A 19 -7.66 -24.06 27.64
C ALA A 19 -7.40 -25.44 27.03
N HIS A 20 -8.28 -25.89 26.13
CA HIS A 20 -8.02 -27.04 25.28
C HIS A 20 -6.93 -26.64 24.29
N ALA A 21 -5.67 -26.91 24.66
CA ALA A 21 -4.66 -27.17 23.65
C ALA A 21 -5.13 -28.43 22.92
N ALA A 22 -5.72 -28.26 21.72
CA ALA A 22 -6.05 -29.37 20.86
C ALA A 22 -4.75 -30.16 20.61
N GLU A 23 -4.68 -31.39 21.10
CA GLU A 23 -3.59 -32.30 20.78
C GLU A 23 -3.44 -32.34 19.26
N SER A 24 -2.25 -32.02 18.77
CA SER A 24 -1.93 -32.22 17.37
C SER A 24 -2.16 -33.69 17.04
N PRO A 25 -2.98 -34.02 16.01
CA PRO A 25 -3.11 -35.40 15.55
C PRO A 25 -1.71 -36.01 15.38
N ALA A 26 -1.55 -37.31 15.65
CA ALA A 26 -0.26 -38.01 15.52
C ALA A 26 0.46 -37.73 14.17
N GLU A 27 -0.30 -37.35 13.14
CA GLU A 27 0.15 -36.94 11.80
C GLU A 27 1.00 -35.65 11.77
N LEU A 28 0.84 -34.74 12.73
CA LEU A 28 1.62 -33.49 12.82
C LEU A 28 2.83 -33.60 13.76
N ALA A 29 3.12 -34.81 14.27
CA ALA A 29 4.34 -35.04 15.05
C ALA A 29 5.59 -34.64 14.25
N GLY A 30 6.42 -33.77 14.82
CA GLY A 30 7.63 -33.24 14.17
C GLY A 30 7.41 -32.02 13.27
N TYR A 31 6.18 -31.51 13.14
CA TYR A 31 5.92 -30.20 12.55
C TYR A 31 6.10 -29.08 13.57
N ARG A 32 6.67 -27.96 13.13
CA ARG A 32 6.93 -26.77 13.95
C ARG A 32 5.86 -25.70 13.71
N THR A 33 5.39 -25.10 14.78
CA THR A 33 4.51 -23.92 14.78
C THR A 33 5.32 -22.63 14.62
N VAL A 34 4.66 -21.48 14.52
CA VAL A 34 5.34 -20.16 14.55
C VAL A 34 6.26 -19.98 15.77
N ALA A 35 5.88 -20.57 16.91
CA ALA A 35 6.64 -20.44 18.16
C ALA A 35 7.88 -21.34 18.23
N THR A 36 7.93 -22.40 17.41
CA THR A 36 8.94 -23.47 17.49
C THR A 36 9.75 -23.63 16.20
N ALA A 37 9.45 -22.84 15.18
CA ALA A 37 10.15 -22.82 13.91
C ALA A 37 11.63 -22.39 14.08
N ILE A 38 12.49 -22.88 13.20
CA ILE A 38 13.88 -22.45 13.16
C ILE A 38 13.92 -21.14 12.39
N THR A 39 14.17 -20.04 13.09
CA THR A 39 14.08 -18.67 12.56
C THR A 39 15.42 -18.14 12.09
N THR A 40 15.38 -17.12 11.24
CA THR A 40 16.53 -16.30 10.85
C THR A 40 16.27 -14.81 11.12
N THR A 41 17.30 -14.00 11.01
CA THR A 41 17.19 -12.52 11.00
C THR A 41 17.58 -12.00 9.63
N LEU A 42 16.98 -10.88 9.22
CA LEU A 42 17.38 -10.20 7.99
C LEU A 42 18.87 -9.86 8.04
N ALA A 43 19.59 -10.22 6.98
CA ALA A 43 20.99 -9.83 6.85
C ALA A 43 21.04 -8.30 6.74
N LYS A 44 21.73 -7.64 7.67
CA LYS A 44 22.06 -6.22 7.51
C LYS A 44 23.00 -6.08 6.34
N THR A 45 22.47 -5.81 5.16
CA THR A 45 23.30 -5.37 4.05
C THR A 45 23.72 -3.93 4.35
N ASN A 46 25.02 -3.71 4.55
CA ASN A 46 25.66 -2.43 4.28
C ASN A 46 25.67 -2.21 2.75
N SER A 47 24.50 -2.29 2.12
CA SER A 47 24.33 -1.85 0.74
C SER A 47 24.29 -0.33 0.80
N ALA A 48 25.41 0.29 0.44
CA ALA A 48 25.40 1.70 0.08
C ALA A 48 24.32 1.88 -0.99
N ALA A 49 23.23 2.53 -0.62
CA ALA A 49 22.09 2.74 -1.49
C ALA A 49 22.53 3.41 -2.79
N GLY A 50 22.26 2.76 -3.93
CA GLY A 50 22.16 3.43 -5.22
C GLY A 50 23.37 3.46 -6.16
N GLN A 51 24.44 2.68 -5.96
CA GLN A 51 25.52 2.59 -6.96
C GLN A 51 25.44 1.31 -7.80
N SER A 52 25.27 1.47 -9.12
CA SER A 52 25.39 0.38 -10.09
C SER A 52 26.86 0.01 -10.30
N GLY A 53 27.14 -1.27 -10.53
CA GLY A 53 28.49 -1.74 -10.82
C GLY A 53 29.05 -1.13 -12.10
N PHE A 54 30.25 -0.55 -12.03
CA PHE A 54 30.96 0.04 -13.15
C PHE A 54 31.85 -1.00 -13.85
N LEU A 55 31.64 -1.20 -15.15
CA LEU A 55 32.48 -2.07 -15.98
C LEU A 55 33.52 -1.29 -16.80
N GLY A 56 33.16 -0.09 -17.28
CA GLY A 56 34.05 0.82 -18.01
C GLY A 56 34.24 0.54 -19.51
N ILE A 57 33.19 0.07 -20.19
CA ILE A 57 33.15 -0.06 -21.65
C ILE A 57 32.05 0.81 -22.25
N HIS A 58 32.30 1.29 -23.48
CA HIS A 58 31.27 1.85 -24.35
C HIS A 58 31.08 0.91 -25.54
N VAL A 59 29.84 0.53 -25.81
CA VAL A 59 29.49 -0.29 -26.99
C VAL A 59 28.58 0.51 -27.92
N ALA A 60 28.77 0.33 -29.22
CA ALA A 60 27.92 0.89 -30.25
C ALA A 60 27.66 -0.18 -31.34
N PRO A 61 26.48 -0.20 -31.97
CA PRO A 61 26.24 -1.08 -33.09
C PRO A 61 27.10 -0.67 -34.29
N ASP A 62 27.70 -1.64 -34.99
CA ASP A 62 28.32 -1.44 -36.30
C ASP A 62 27.27 -1.35 -37.42
N LEU A 63 27.72 -1.12 -38.66
CA LEU A 63 26.87 -1.04 -39.85
C LEU A 63 26.05 -2.32 -40.14
N LYS A 64 26.35 -3.44 -39.44
CA LYS A 64 25.65 -4.72 -39.56
C LYS A 64 24.85 -5.07 -38.29
N GLY A 65 24.70 -4.12 -37.36
CA GLY A 65 23.93 -4.27 -36.13
C GLY A 65 24.63 -5.06 -35.03
N LYS A 66 25.92 -5.38 -35.15
CA LYS A 66 26.67 -6.07 -34.09
C LYS A 66 27.21 -5.07 -33.09
N LEU A 67 27.14 -5.38 -31.79
CA LEU A 67 27.66 -4.51 -30.74
C LEU A 67 29.18 -4.56 -30.68
N VAL A 68 29.83 -3.48 -31.10
CA VAL A 68 31.28 -3.34 -31.06
C VAL A 68 31.68 -2.46 -29.89
N ILE A 69 32.71 -2.87 -29.16
CA ILE A 69 33.31 -2.07 -28.10
C ILE A 69 34.10 -0.93 -28.73
N GLY A 70 33.54 0.28 -28.65
CA GLY A 70 34.14 1.50 -29.22
C GLY A 70 35.11 2.20 -28.26
N GLU A 71 34.95 1.99 -26.96
CA GLU A 71 35.84 2.56 -25.94
C GLU A 71 35.99 1.59 -24.77
N VAL A 72 37.21 1.50 -24.25
CA VAL A 72 37.51 0.82 -22.99
C VAL A 72 38.23 1.83 -22.09
N ALA A 73 37.61 2.21 -20.98
CA ALA A 73 38.19 3.19 -20.08
C ALA A 73 39.46 2.65 -19.40
N GLU A 74 40.51 3.46 -19.37
CA GLU A 74 41.78 3.09 -18.74
C GLU A 74 41.62 2.76 -17.24
N GLY A 75 42.26 1.68 -16.78
CA GLY A 75 42.17 1.21 -15.40
C GLY A 75 40.82 0.60 -14.99
N SER A 76 39.85 0.52 -15.90
CA SER A 76 38.53 -0.05 -15.64
C SER A 76 38.54 -1.57 -15.44
N PRO A 77 37.50 -2.16 -14.84
CA PRO A 77 37.35 -3.62 -14.77
C PRO A 77 37.43 -4.33 -16.11
N ALA A 78 36.87 -3.75 -17.17
CA ALA A 78 36.95 -4.33 -18.50
C ALA A 78 38.37 -4.29 -19.07
N ALA A 79 39.12 -3.20 -18.88
CA ALA A 79 40.52 -3.13 -19.27
C ALA A 79 41.35 -4.19 -18.53
N LYS A 80 41.13 -4.35 -17.21
CA LYS A 80 41.79 -5.37 -16.39
C LYS A 80 41.43 -6.80 -16.81
N ALA A 81 40.19 -7.01 -17.28
CA ALA A 81 39.71 -8.28 -17.81
C ALA A 81 40.21 -8.57 -19.24
N GLY A 82 40.94 -7.63 -19.87
CA GLY A 82 41.53 -7.82 -21.20
C GLY A 82 40.58 -7.54 -22.37
N VAL A 83 39.49 -6.79 -22.13
CA VAL A 83 38.58 -6.30 -23.17
C VAL A 83 39.30 -5.25 -24.02
N LEU A 84 39.21 -5.35 -25.35
CA LEU A 84 39.87 -4.42 -26.28
C LEU A 84 38.85 -3.64 -27.12
N VAL A 85 39.25 -2.44 -27.56
CA VAL A 85 38.50 -1.68 -28.57
C VAL A 85 38.47 -2.49 -29.88
N GLY A 86 37.29 -2.60 -30.49
CA GLY A 86 37.04 -3.41 -31.68
C GLY A 86 36.55 -4.83 -31.41
N ASP A 87 36.50 -5.28 -30.15
CA ASP A 87 35.86 -6.53 -29.77
C ASP A 87 34.34 -6.46 -30.01
N VAL A 88 33.76 -7.52 -30.58
CA VAL A 88 32.29 -7.62 -30.75
C VAL A 88 31.70 -8.33 -29.55
N LEU A 89 30.85 -7.66 -28.77
CA LEU A 89 30.17 -8.26 -27.62
C LEU A 89 29.02 -9.16 -28.07
N VAL A 90 29.06 -10.43 -27.67
CA VAL A 90 28.06 -11.44 -28.04
C VAL A 90 27.18 -11.81 -26.84
N LYS A 91 27.77 -12.01 -25.66
CA LYS A 91 27.03 -12.36 -24.43
C LYS A 91 27.58 -11.64 -23.20
N LEU A 92 26.68 -11.47 -22.23
CA LEU A 92 26.99 -11.11 -20.86
C LEU A 92 26.43 -12.20 -19.95
N ASP A 93 27.31 -12.81 -19.16
CA ASP A 93 27.06 -14.03 -18.41
C ASP A 93 26.50 -15.16 -19.31
N GLN A 94 25.24 -15.54 -19.12
CA GLN A 94 24.57 -16.56 -19.93
C GLN A 94 23.68 -15.97 -21.03
N HIS A 95 23.49 -14.66 -21.07
CA HIS A 95 22.50 -14.00 -21.92
C HIS A 95 23.14 -13.32 -23.14
N ALA A 96 22.50 -13.45 -24.30
CA ALA A 96 22.88 -12.67 -25.48
C ALA A 96 22.57 -11.18 -25.26
N VAL A 97 23.47 -10.31 -25.71
CA VAL A 97 23.30 -8.86 -25.59
C VAL A 97 22.98 -8.29 -26.97
N ALA A 98 21.72 -7.93 -27.18
CA ALA A 98 21.23 -7.48 -28.48
C ALA A 98 21.36 -5.96 -28.72
N SER A 99 21.51 -5.16 -27.67
CA SER A 99 21.66 -3.69 -27.77
C SER A 99 22.55 -3.10 -26.66
N ALA A 100 22.99 -1.85 -26.86
CA ALA A 100 23.73 -1.09 -25.84
C ALA A 100 22.89 -0.83 -24.59
N GLU A 101 21.57 -0.67 -24.77
CA GLU A 101 20.57 -0.53 -23.71
C GLU A 101 20.46 -1.83 -22.90
N ALA A 102 20.36 -2.99 -23.56
CA ALA A 102 20.30 -4.28 -22.88
C ALA A 102 21.57 -4.57 -22.05
N LEU A 103 22.74 -4.16 -22.56
CA LEU A 103 23.99 -4.22 -21.80
C LEU A 103 23.94 -3.31 -20.57
N ARG A 104 23.49 -2.07 -20.76
CA ARG A 104 23.38 -1.06 -19.70
C ARG A 104 22.46 -1.54 -18.59
N ASP A 105 21.29 -2.06 -18.93
CA ASP A 105 20.32 -2.59 -17.99
C ASP A 105 20.87 -3.81 -17.24
N ALA A 106 21.58 -4.70 -17.94
CA ALA A 106 22.19 -5.88 -17.33
C ALA A 106 23.28 -5.51 -16.32
N LEU A 107 24.07 -4.46 -16.60
CA LEU A 107 25.10 -3.96 -15.67
C LEU A 107 24.49 -3.14 -14.52
N GLN A 108 23.40 -2.40 -14.76
CA GLN A 108 22.72 -1.63 -13.71
C GLN A 108 22.07 -2.52 -12.65
N ARG A 109 21.73 -3.77 -12.99
CA ARG A 109 21.21 -4.79 -12.06
C ARG A 109 22.28 -5.45 -11.20
N LYS A 110 23.56 -5.16 -11.45
CA LYS A 110 24.69 -5.75 -10.73
C LYS A 110 25.36 -4.74 -9.79
N ALA A 111 25.80 -5.22 -8.63
CA ALA A 111 26.43 -4.40 -7.60
C ALA A 111 27.95 -4.30 -7.79
N PRO A 112 28.60 -3.23 -7.28
CA PRO A 112 30.05 -3.20 -7.09
C PRO A 112 30.54 -4.43 -6.32
N GLY A 113 31.60 -5.07 -6.80
CA GLY A 113 32.17 -6.31 -6.25
C GLY A 113 31.67 -7.59 -6.93
N GLU A 114 30.58 -7.55 -7.70
CA GLU A 114 30.10 -8.70 -8.47
C GLU A 114 30.93 -8.95 -9.73
N PHE A 115 30.95 -10.21 -10.17
CA PHE A 115 31.61 -10.60 -11.42
C PHE A 115 30.65 -10.55 -12.61
N VAL A 116 31.20 -10.25 -13.78
CA VAL A 116 30.50 -10.33 -15.05
C VAL A 116 31.38 -11.03 -16.09
N ARG A 117 30.83 -12.02 -16.78
CA ARG A 117 31.52 -12.74 -17.86
C ARG A 117 31.12 -12.13 -19.20
N LEU A 118 32.09 -11.58 -19.94
CA LEU A 118 31.90 -11.02 -21.27
C LEU A 118 32.37 -12.05 -22.30
N SER A 119 31.45 -12.54 -23.12
CA SER A 119 31.81 -13.32 -24.31
C SER A 119 31.95 -12.36 -25.49
N VAL A 120 33.19 -12.14 -25.94
CA VAL A 120 33.52 -11.23 -27.05
C VAL A 120 34.13 -11.98 -28.22
N GLN A 121 33.87 -11.51 -29.44
CA GLN A 121 34.49 -12.00 -30.65
C GLN A 121 35.58 -11.03 -31.10
N ARG A 122 36.82 -11.52 -31.14
CA ARG A 122 38.01 -10.78 -31.59
C ARG A 122 38.49 -11.42 -32.89
N GLY A 123 38.19 -10.76 -34.02
CA GLY A 123 38.36 -11.36 -35.34
C GLY A 123 37.47 -12.60 -35.51
N ARG A 124 38.06 -13.79 -35.76
CA ARG A 124 37.31 -15.06 -35.89
C ARG A 124 37.22 -15.88 -34.60
N LYS A 125 37.92 -15.47 -33.53
CA LYS A 125 38.00 -16.23 -32.27
C LYS A 125 37.06 -15.65 -31.21
N SER A 126 36.46 -16.54 -30.41
CA SER A 126 35.66 -16.17 -29.25
C SER A 126 36.53 -16.16 -28.00
N HIS A 127 36.35 -15.16 -27.15
CA HIS A 127 37.03 -15.01 -25.88
C HIS A 127 36.01 -14.80 -24.77
N ASP A 128 36.19 -15.47 -23.64
CA ASP A 128 35.39 -15.26 -22.44
C ASP A 128 36.25 -14.55 -21.39
N LEU A 129 35.84 -13.35 -21.01
CA LEU A 129 36.60 -12.46 -20.14
C LEU A 129 35.80 -12.19 -18.86
N LEU A 130 36.41 -12.41 -17.70
CA LEU A 130 35.76 -12.20 -16.42
C LEU A 130 36.21 -10.85 -15.83
N ALA A 131 35.25 -9.96 -15.56
CA ALA A 131 35.51 -8.65 -14.96
C ALA A 131 34.81 -8.52 -13.61
N THR A 132 35.50 -8.00 -12.59
CA THR A 132 34.88 -7.64 -11.30
C THR A 132 34.45 -6.18 -11.33
N LEU A 133 33.14 -5.93 -11.22
CA LEU A 133 32.58 -4.59 -11.23
C LEU A 133 33.10 -3.77 -10.04
N VAL A 134 33.39 -2.49 -10.25
CA VAL A 134 33.81 -1.59 -9.17
C VAL A 134 32.74 -0.53 -8.93
N ALA A 135 32.79 0.13 -7.78
CA ALA A 135 31.95 1.30 -7.54
C ALA A 135 32.31 2.41 -8.56
N THR A 136 31.32 3.16 -9.04
CA THR A 136 31.57 4.29 -9.96
C THR A 136 32.37 5.38 -9.24
N SER A 137 33.70 5.30 -9.27
CA SER A 137 34.61 6.31 -8.70
C SER A 137 34.93 7.45 -9.67
N ARG A 138 34.03 7.73 -10.61
CA ARG A 138 34.01 8.98 -11.37
C ARG A 138 32.70 9.70 -11.01
N PRO A 139 32.72 11.01 -10.68
CA PRO A 139 31.48 11.74 -10.45
C PRO A 139 30.73 11.80 -11.77
N ARG A 140 29.85 10.82 -11.98
CA ARG A 140 28.83 10.86 -13.01
C ARG A 140 27.80 11.85 -12.49
N LYS A 141 27.46 12.88 -13.26
CA LYS A 141 26.20 13.61 -13.09
C LYS A 141 25.09 12.57 -13.24
N VAL A 142 24.68 11.98 -12.11
CA VAL A 142 23.48 11.18 -11.96
C VAL A 142 22.30 12.13 -12.22
N GLY A 143 21.26 11.63 -12.89
CA GLY A 143 20.12 12.39 -13.37
C GLY A 143 19.72 13.53 -12.45
N ALA A 144 19.66 14.75 -13.00
CA ALA A 144 19.44 15.97 -12.23
C ALA A 144 18.28 15.78 -11.25
N GLN A 145 18.59 15.82 -9.95
CA GLN A 145 17.57 16.02 -8.94
C GLN A 145 16.76 17.24 -9.36
N ARG A 146 15.44 17.12 -9.44
CA ARG A 146 14.60 18.26 -9.81
C ARG A 146 14.84 19.39 -8.82
N ALA A 147 14.98 20.61 -9.33
CA ALA A 147 15.12 21.77 -8.49
C ALA A 147 13.72 22.21 -8.02
N VAL A 148 13.53 22.33 -6.71
CA VAL A 148 12.23 22.72 -6.12
C VAL A 148 12.36 24.00 -5.31
N MET A 149 11.25 24.75 -5.27
CA MET A 149 11.13 25.96 -4.47
C MET A 149 10.23 25.78 -3.25
N GLY A 150 9.37 24.77 -3.21
CA GLY A 150 8.43 24.53 -2.10
C GLY A 150 7.17 25.40 -2.13
N LEU A 151 6.70 25.75 -3.33
CA LEU A 151 5.43 26.44 -3.55
C LEU A 151 4.38 25.46 -4.07
N ARG A 152 3.13 25.64 -3.66
CA ARG A 152 1.97 25.16 -4.40
C ARG A 152 1.24 26.37 -4.97
N THR A 153 0.96 26.34 -6.27
CA THR A 153 0.17 27.35 -6.94
C THR A 153 -1.21 26.79 -7.30
N GLY A 154 -2.20 27.67 -7.38
CA GLY A 154 -3.50 27.39 -7.98
C GLY A 154 -3.40 27.45 -9.51
N GLU A 155 -4.57 27.42 -10.15
CA GLU A 155 -4.69 27.55 -11.60
C GLU A 155 -4.12 28.91 -12.06
N VAL A 156 -3.30 28.87 -13.11
CA VAL A 156 -2.65 30.07 -13.66
C VAL A 156 -3.63 30.80 -14.56
N THR A 157 -3.89 32.06 -14.25
CA THR A 157 -4.71 32.96 -15.07
C THR A 157 -3.83 33.94 -15.83
N ASP A 158 -4.43 34.82 -16.63
CA ASP A 158 -3.72 35.93 -17.29
C ASP A 158 -3.00 36.87 -16.29
N GLU A 159 -3.41 36.82 -15.02
CA GLU A 159 -2.79 37.58 -13.95
C GLU A 159 -1.58 36.88 -13.30
N GLY A 160 -1.32 35.61 -13.61
CA GLY A 160 -0.23 34.81 -13.07
C GLY A 160 -0.69 33.64 -12.18
N ALA A 161 0.24 33.00 -11.49
CA ALA A 161 -0.01 31.80 -10.69
C ALA A 161 -0.21 32.14 -9.20
N PRO A 162 -1.43 32.03 -8.65
CA PRO A 162 -1.69 32.34 -7.25
C PRO A 162 -1.06 31.29 -6.33
N VAL A 163 -0.29 31.72 -5.33
CA VAL A 163 0.34 30.85 -4.34
C VAL A 163 -0.71 30.41 -3.32
N THR A 164 -1.04 29.12 -3.32
CA THR A 164 -2.02 28.54 -2.39
C THR A 164 -1.37 28.12 -1.08
N SER A 165 -0.13 27.63 -1.12
CA SER A 165 0.65 27.33 0.09
C SER A 165 2.15 27.41 -0.16
N VAL A 166 2.88 27.67 0.92
CA VAL A 166 4.34 27.69 0.96
C VAL A 166 4.76 26.67 2.01
N THR A 167 5.58 25.70 1.62
CA THR A 167 6.08 24.67 2.53
C THR A 167 7.15 25.28 3.44
N THR A 168 6.99 25.09 4.75
CA THR A 168 7.95 25.53 5.77
C THR A 168 9.34 24.95 5.50
N ASP A 169 10.39 25.74 5.77
CA ASP A 169 11.81 25.39 5.60
C ASP A 169 12.32 25.13 4.17
N LEU A 170 11.46 25.27 3.16
CA LEU A 170 11.83 25.21 1.74
C LEU A 170 12.18 26.60 1.16
N PRO A 171 12.85 26.67 -0.01
CA PRO A 171 13.42 27.91 -0.54
C PRO A 171 12.46 29.10 -0.62
N ALA A 172 11.21 28.90 -1.03
CA ALA A 172 10.22 29.97 -1.12
C ALA A 172 9.88 30.58 0.24
N ALA A 173 9.76 29.76 1.30
CA ALA A 173 9.54 30.25 2.65
C ALA A 173 10.74 31.07 3.13
N LYS A 174 11.96 30.60 2.87
CA LYS A 174 13.21 31.30 3.20
C LYS A 174 13.36 32.62 2.45
N ALA A 175 12.85 32.68 1.22
CA ALA A 175 12.77 33.89 0.42
C ALA A 175 11.59 34.81 0.80
N GLY A 176 10.75 34.44 1.76
CA GLY A 176 9.66 35.31 2.24
C GLY A 176 8.44 35.37 1.31
N LEU A 177 8.29 34.43 0.37
CA LEU A 177 7.04 34.19 -0.34
C LEU A 177 5.99 33.63 0.62
N LYS A 178 4.72 33.99 0.40
CA LYS A 178 3.60 33.69 1.28
C LYS A 178 2.38 33.22 0.48
N SER A 179 1.49 32.49 1.15
CA SER A 179 0.16 32.22 0.60
C SER A 179 -0.56 33.55 0.32
N GLY A 180 -1.23 33.64 -0.83
CA GLY A 180 -1.87 34.87 -1.32
C GLY A 180 -1.00 35.71 -2.27
N ASP A 181 0.28 35.38 -2.46
CA ASP A 181 1.09 35.99 -3.51
C ASP A 181 0.64 35.51 -4.90
N VAL A 182 0.84 36.30 -5.95
CA VAL A 182 0.62 35.88 -7.34
C VAL A 182 1.94 35.90 -8.09
N ILE A 183 2.45 34.74 -8.49
CA ILE A 183 3.70 34.63 -9.24
C ILE A 183 3.48 35.02 -10.69
N VAL A 184 4.23 36.01 -11.18
CA VAL A 184 4.12 36.55 -12.53
C VAL A 184 5.25 36.05 -13.41
N LYS A 185 6.48 35.97 -12.88
CA LYS A 185 7.63 35.43 -13.59
C LYS A 185 8.51 34.57 -12.70
N VAL A 186 9.15 33.58 -13.29
CA VAL A 186 10.15 32.72 -12.65
C VAL A 186 11.33 32.54 -13.60
N ALA A 187 12.54 32.76 -13.10
CA ALA A 187 13.77 32.64 -13.90
C ALA A 187 13.76 33.46 -15.21
N GLY A 188 13.10 34.62 -15.19
CA GLY A 188 12.96 35.51 -16.35
C GLY A 188 11.80 35.17 -17.31
N ALA A 189 11.16 34.00 -17.15
CA ALA A 189 10.03 33.59 -17.97
C ALA A 189 8.68 33.96 -17.32
N THR A 190 7.74 34.45 -18.12
CA THR A 190 6.35 34.72 -17.67
C THR A 190 5.62 33.41 -17.45
N VAL A 191 4.91 33.30 -16.33
CA VAL A 191 4.06 32.14 -16.05
C VAL A 191 2.76 32.28 -16.84
N ALA A 192 2.65 31.55 -17.96
CA ALA A 192 1.50 31.62 -18.86
C ALA A 192 0.38 30.64 -18.45
N ALA A 193 -0.86 30.90 -18.89
CA ALA A 193 -1.99 30.01 -18.68
C ALA A 193 -1.69 28.60 -19.21
N GLY A 194 -1.97 27.58 -18.38
CA GLY A 194 -1.67 26.18 -18.68
C GLY A 194 -0.23 25.71 -18.36
N GLN A 195 0.66 26.61 -17.93
CA GLN A 195 1.98 26.25 -17.38
C GLN A 195 1.96 26.23 -15.86
N THR A 196 2.81 25.40 -15.24
CA THR A 196 3.07 25.44 -13.80
C THR A 196 4.41 26.10 -13.50
N VAL A 197 4.57 26.61 -12.28
CA VAL A 197 5.87 27.10 -11.79
C VAL A 197 6.92 25.99 -11.81
N SER A 198 6.52 24.72 -11.62
CA SER A 198 7.41 23.57 -11.69
C SER A 198 7.95 23.32 -13.11
N ASP A 199 7.14 23.56 -14.15
CA ASP A 199 7.60 23.50 -15.55
C ASP A 199 8.66 24.58 -15.80
N LEU A 200 8.46 25.75 -15.16
CA LEU A 200 9.39 26.86 -14.97
C LEU A 200 10.83 26.45 -14.59
N LEU A 201 10.90 25.40 -13.78
CA LEU A 201 12.08 24.96 -13.06
C LEU A 201 12.62 23.62 -13.58
N ALA A 202 11.98 23.04 -14.60
CA ALA A 202 12.30 21.69 -15.08
C ALA A 202 13.74 21.53 -15.57
N GLU A 203 14.32 22.59 -16.15
CA GLU A 203 15.70 22.63 -16.64
C GLU A 203 16.70 23.19 -15.61
N LYS A 204 16.22 23.55 -14.41
CA LYS A 204 17.01 24.19 -13.35
C LYS A 204 17.66 23.17 -12.44
N SER A 205 18.81 23.55 -11.89
CA SER A 205 19.58 22.67 -11.00
C SER A 205 19.41 23.04 -9.52
N PRO A 206 19.39 22.07 -8.59
CA PRO A 206 19.49 22.35 -7.16
C PRO A 206 20.71 23.21 -6.83
N GLY A 207 20.53 24.20 -5.96
CA GLY A 207 21.54 25.22 -5.65
C GLY A 207 21.56 26.41 -6.61
N GLU A 208 20.89 26.33 -7.77
CA GLU A 208 20.72 27.48 -8.66
C GLU A 208 19.79 28.51 -8.01
N THR A 209 20.14 29.80 -8.12
CA THR A 209 19.29 30.89 -7.64
C THR A 209 18.52 31.48 -8.81
N VAL A 210 17.19 31.48 -8.71
CA VAL A 210 16.29 32.04 -9.71
C VAL A 210 15.57 33.26 -9.16
N THR A 211 15.38 34.28 -9.99
CA THR A 211 14.55 35.44 -9.61
C THR A 211 13.07 35.11 -9.80
N VAL A 212 12.28 35.38 -8.76
CA VAL A 212 10.83 35.25 -8.77
C VAL A 212 10.21 36.64 -8.71
N VAL A 213 9.39 36.97 -9.71
CA VAL A 213 8.59 38.20 -9.74
C VAL A 213 7.18 37.85 -9.31
N PHE A 214 6.68 38.49 -8.26
CA PHE A 214 5.37 38.22 -7.70
C PHE A 214 4.63 39.51 -7.37
N ARG A 215 3.30 39.45 -7.34
CA ARG A 215 2.44 40.52 -6.85
C ARG A 215 1.92 40.19 -5.46
N ARG A 216 2.00 41.16 -4.56
CA ARG A 216 1.43 41.11 -3.21
C ARG A 216 0.70 42.41 -2.95
N ASN A 217 -0.60 42.34 -2.61
CA ASN A 217 -1.47 43.50 -2.42
C ASN A 217 -1.44 44.48 -3.62
N GLY A 218 -1.38 43.94 -4.84
CA GLY A 218 -1.36 44.73 -6.09
C GLY A 218 0.00 45.30 -6.49
N ALA A 219 1.02 45.31 -5.62
CA ALA A 219 2.36 45.78 -5.94
C ALA A 219 3.26 44.65 -6.44
N SER A 220 4.07 44.92 -7.48
CA SER A 220 5.06 43.97 -8.02
C SER A 220 6.33 43.99 -7.18
N GLN A 221 6.85 42.81 -6.85
CA GLN A 221 8.06 42.59 -6.06
C GLN A 221 8.91 41.51 -6.73
N GLU A 222 10.23 41.56 -6.51
CA GLU A 222 11.17 40.56 -7.00
C GLU A 222 12.00 40.00 -5.84
N VAL A 223 12.21 38.70 -5.84
CA VAL A 223 13.03 38.05 -4.82
C VAL A 223 13.90 36.93 -5.41
N PRO A 224 15.20 36.86 -5.05
CA PRO A 224 16.03 35.73 -5.42
C PRO A 224 15.67 34.50 -4.56
N VAL A 225 15.52 33.34 -5.19
CA VAL A 225 15.22 32.09 -4.52
C VAL A 225 16.22 31.01 -4.92
N THR A 226 17.00 30.52 -3.97
CA THR A 226 17.98 29.45 -4.17
C THR A 226 17.29 28.09 -4.09
N LEU A 227 17.17 27.40 -5.22
CA LEU A 227 16.44 26.14 -5.35
C LEU A 227 17.08 25.01 -4.54
N ALA A 228 16.25 24.14 -3.99
CA ALA A 228 16.70 22.96 -3.25
C ALA A 228 16.57 21.70 -4.11
N ALA A 229 17.30 20.65 -3.74
CA ALA A 229 17.12 19.33 -4.33
C ALA A 229 15.76 18.77 -3.92
N ASP A 230 15.01 18.24 -4.88
CA ASP A 230 13.79 17.49 -4.60
C ASP A 230 14.15 16.19 -3.86
N THR A 231 14.01 16.21 -2.54
CA THR A 231 14.18 15.02 -1.69
C THR A 231 12.88 14.23 -1.55
N SER A 232 11.81 14.60 -2.29
CA SER A 232 10.59 13.81 -2.30
C SER A 232 10.77 12.57 -3.18
N THR A 233 11.12 11.45 -2.55
CA THR A 233 10.94 10.14 -3.18
C THR A 233 9.46 9.77 -3.16
N THR A 234 8.58 10.45 -3.89
CA THR A 234 7.19 9.99 -4.06
C THR A 234 6.48 10.62 -5.26
N THR A 235 5.89 9.76 -6.08
CA THR A 235 4.66 10.01 -6.83
C THR A 235 3.61 10.71 -5.97
N GLY A 236 3.51 12.04 -5.97
CA GLY A 236 2.32 12.83 -5.62
C GLY A 236 1.54 12.59 -4.31
N GLU A 237 1.92 11.64 -3.46
CA GLU A 237 1.28 11.31 -2.19
C GLU A 237 2.21 11.75 -1.05
N GLU A 238 1.64 12.44 -0.06
CA GLU A 238 2.36 12.68 1.20
C GLU A 238 2.85 11.35 1.80
N PRO A 239 4.02 11.32 2.49
CA PRO A 239 4.49 10.12 3.15
C PRO A 239 3.41 9.58 4.08
N ARG A 240 3.01 8.32 3.82
CA ARG A 240 1.89 7.68 4.50
C ARG A 240 2.28 7.39 5.95
N VAL A 241 1.60 8.04 6.89
CA VAL A 241 1.77 7.79 8.32
C VAL A 241 0.91 6.59 8.70
N ILE A 242 1.56 5.53 9.17
CA ILE A 242 0.86 4.36 9.71
C ILE A 242 0.46 4.62 11.15
N TRP A 243 -0.81 4.36 11.49
CA TRP A 243 -1.29 4.47 12.86
C TRP A 243 -0.75 3.32 13.71
N LYS A 244 -0.05 3.66 14.79
CA LYS A 244 0.58 2.70 15.70
C LYS A 244 0.06 2.75 17.14
N LYS A 245 -0.88 3.65 17.43
CA LYS A 245 -1.46 3.74 18.77
C LYS A 245 -2.51 2.63 18.97
N PRO A 246 -2.70 2.15 20.21
CA PRO A 246 -3.62 1.05 20.50
C PRO A 246 -5.11 1.44 20.41
N GLY A 247 -5.42 2.72 20.22
CA GLY A 247 -6.81 3.15 20.06
C GLY A 247 -6.96 4.26 19.05
N TYR A 248 -8.19 4.47 18.59
CA TYR A 248 -8.59 5.55 17.71
C TYR A 248 -9.99 6.03 18.08
N LYS A 249 -10.14 7.33 18.34
CA LYS A 249 -11.44 7.96 18.61
C LYS A 249 -11.99 8.63 17.35
N LEU A 250 -13.13 8.14 16.86
CA LEU A 250 -13.76 8.60 15.62
C LEU A 250 -15.07 9.36 15.90
N ALA A 251 -15.19 10.58 15.39
CA ALA A 251 -16.45 11.34 15.41
C ALA A 251 -17.25 11.05 14.13
N ILE A 252 -18.51 10.63 14.24
CA ILE A 252 -19.39 10.45 13.07
C ILE A 252 -20.30 11.67 12.92
N ILE A 253 -20.20 12.35 11.77
CA ILE A 253 -21.00 13.52 11.43
C ILE A 253 -21.92 13.15 10.27
N GLY A 254 -23.22 13.04 10.55
CA GLY A 254 -24.25 12.91 9.53
C GLY A 254 -24.56 14.28 8.91
N VAL A 255 -24.59 14.35 7.58
CA VAL A 255 -24.94 15.55 6.83
C VAL A 255 -26.06 15.29 5.84
N GLU A 256 -27.05 16.17 5.82
CA GLU A 256 -28.17 16.15 4.90
C GLU A 256 -28.36 17.50 4.22
N PHE A 257 -29.21 17.55 3.21
CA PHE A 257 -29.32 18.70 2.30
C PHE A 257 -30.77 19.12 2.15
N PRO A 258 -31.06 20.40 1.83
CA PRO A 258 -32.43 20.88 1.63
C PRO A 258 -33.27 20.05 0.65
N ASP A 259 -32.61 19.41 -0.33
CA ASP A 259 -33.21 18.56 -1.36
C ASP A 259 -32.97 17.05 -1.17
N ALA A 260 -32.20 16.64 -0.16
CA ALA A 260 -31.87 15.23 0.10
C ALA A 260 -31.73 14.97 1.60
N ARG A 261 -32.73 14.31 2.18
CA ARG A 261 -32.79 13.91 3.59
C ARG A 261 -32.31 12.48 3.80
N HIS A 262 -31.83 12.19 5.00
CA HIS A 262 -31.48 10.83 5.40
C HIS A 262 -32.71 9.92 5.43
N ASN A 263 -32.50 8.61 5.39
CA ASN A 263 -33.58 7.67 5.62
C ASN A 263 -34.07 7.77 7.07
N PRO A 264 -35.36 8.02 7.33
CA PRO A 264 -35.87 8.19 8.70
C PRO A 264 -35.71 6.93 9.57
N ALA A 265 -35.55 5.75 8.97
CA ALA A 265 -35.21 4.53 9.70
C ALA A 265 -33.74 4.49 10.17
N VAL A 266 -32.84 5.19 9.47
CA VAL A 266 -31.39 5.18 9.72
C VAL A 266 -30.99 6.42 10.53
N SER A 267 -31.18 6.33 11.85
CA SER A 267 -30.74 7.37 12.78
C SER A 267 -29.22 7.41 12.94
N MET A 268 -28.68 8.51 13.49
CA MET A 268 -27.26 8.57 13.88
C MET A 268 -26.94 7.60 15.02
N GLY A 269 -27.91 7.27 15.88
CA GLY A 269 -27.78 6.19 16.86
C GLY A 269 -27.61 4.82 16.20
N GLU A 270 -28.23 4.57 15.04
CA GLU A 270 -27.99 3.36 14.26
C GLU A 270 -26.55 3.29 13.73
N TRP A 271 -26.03 4.41 13.21
CA TRP A 271 -24.62 4.51 12.81
C TRP A 271 -23.66 4.31 13.97
N GLU A 272 -23.97 4.86 15.14
CA GLU A 272 -23.17 4.65 16.36
C GLU A 272 -23.11 3.16 16.74
N ARG A 273 -24.25 2.46 16.74
CA ARG A 273 -24.29 1.01 16.99
C ARG A 273 -23.50 0.22 15.94
N ALA A 274 -23.68 0.56 14.67
CA ALA A 274 -23.00 -0.10 13.56
C ALA A 274 -21.47 0.09 13.58
N MET A 275 -20.98 1.21 14.13
CA MET A 275 -19.54 1.48 14.18
C MET A 275 -18.88 1.08 15.50
N PHE A 276 -19.52 1.29 16.66
CA PHE A 276 -18.83 1.26 17.96
C PHE A 276 -19.37 0.26 18.99
N SER A 277 -20.46 -0.46 18.69
CA SER A 277 -20.94 -1.51 19.59
C SER A 277 -19.97 -2.70 19.62
N LYS A 278 -20.04 -3.57 20.65
CA LYS A 278 -19.21 -4.77 20.74
C LYS A 278 -20.10 -5.99 21.00
N GLY A 279 -20.11 -6.95 20.09
CA GLY A 279 -20.84 -8.21 20.18
C GLY A 279 -22.37 -8.12 20.07
N SER A 280 -22.94 -6.93 19.81
CA SER A 280 -24.40 -6.73 19.81
C SER A 280 -25.00 -6.42 18.43
N TYR A 281 -24.20 -6.07 17.42
CA TYR A 281 -24.67 -5.68 16.09
C TYR A 281 -24.54 -6.83 15.07
N THR A 282 -25.31 -7.90 15.28
CA THR A 282 -25.07 -9.22 14.66
C THR A 282 -26.25 -9.82 13.90
N GLN A 283 -27.40 -9.15 13.85
CA GLN A 283 -28.61 -9.69 13.22
C GLN A 283 -28.99 -8.89 11.97
N THR A 284 -29.71 -7.79 12.15
CA THR A 284 -30.12 -6.89 11.06
C THR A 284 -29.87 -5.44 11.42
N ASN A 285 -29.66 -4.61 10.41
CA ASN A 285 -29.67 -3.16 10.56
C ASN A 285 -31.10 -2.58 10.51
N ALA A 286 -31.21 -1.28 10.71
CA ALA A 286 -32.48 -0.55 10.74
C ALA A 286 -33.32 -0.65 9.44
N THR A 287 -32.71 -1.00 8.30
CA THR A 287 -33.41 -1.19 7.02
C THR A 287 -33.62 -2.67 6.66
N GLY A 288 -33.30 -3.59 7.58
CA GLY A 288 -33.58 -5.03 7.45
C GLY A 288 -32.50 -5.87 6.76
N GLN A 289 -31.34 -5.30 6.42
CA GLN A 289 -30.23 -6.09 5.88
C GLN A 289 -29.55 -6.90 6.99
N THR A 290 -29.15 -8.12 6.68
CA THR A 290 -28.25 -8.92 7.52
C THR A 290 -26.95 -8.17 7.79
N VAL A 291 -26.49 -8.18 9.04
CA VAL A 291 -25.19 -7.63 9.47
C VAL A 291 -24.35 -8.73 10.12
N TYR A 292 -23.02 -8.55 10.13
CA TYR A 292 -22.07 -9.58 10.54
C TYR A 292 -21.18 -9.16 11.72
N GLY A 293 -21.59 -8.12 12.44
CA GLY A 293 -20.77 -7.43 13.45
C GLY A 293 -20.70 -5.94 13.16
N SER A 294 -20.27 -5.17 14.15
CA SER A 294 -19.96 -3.75 13.98
C SER A 294 -18.56 -3.54 13.38
N MET A 295 -18.24 -2.30 13.03
CA MET A 295 -16.87 -1.92 12.65
C MET A 295 -15.88 -2.11 13.81
N ARG A 296 -16.29 -1.89 15.06
CA ARG A 296 -15.47 -2.18 16.24
C ARG A 296 -15.21 -3.68 16.39
N ASP A 297 -16.22 -4.53 16.21
CA ASP A 297 -16.04 -5.99 16.21
C ASP A 297 -15.02 -6.42 15.15
N TYR A 298 -15.15 -5.86 13.94
CA TYR A 298 -14.21 -6.11 12.84
C TYR A 298 -12.77 -5.77 13.21
N TYR A 299 -12.52 -4.57 13.73
CA TYR A 299 -11.16 -4.12 14.07
C TYR A 299 -10.59 -4.79 15.35
N ASP A 300 -11.44 -5.19 16.28
CA ASP A 300 -11.07 -6.03 17.44
C ASP A 300 -10.58 -7.40 16.95
N GLU A 301 -11.30 -8.03 16.00
CA GLU A 301 -10.91 -9.31 15.38
C GLU A 301 -9.64 -9.17 14.52
N GLN A 302 -9.53 -8.14 13.66
CA GLN A 302 -8.34 -7.92 12.82
C GLN A 302 -7.05 -7.81 13.64
N SER A 303 -7.14 -7.17 14.80
CA SER A 303 -6.00 -6.84 15.65
C SER A 303 -5.74 -7.84 16.77
N CYS A 304 -6.56 -8.88 16.91
CA CYS A 304 -6.59 -9.76 18.08
C CYS A 304 -6.68 -8.97 19.40
N GLY A 305 -7.51 -7.92 19.42
CA GLY A 305 -7.68 -7.04 20.57
C GLY A 305 -6.55 -6.04 20.85
N GLN A 306 -5.54 -5.94 19.97
CA GLN A 306 -4.46 -4.95 20.11
C GLN A 306 -4.88 -3.51 19.75
N PHE A 307 -6.00 -3.36 19.04
CA PHE A 307 -6.52 -2.07 18.62
C PHE A 307 -7.97 -1.87 19.08
N HIS A 308 -8.26 -0.67 19.56
CA HIS A 308 -9.58 -0.29 20.08
C HIS A 308 -10.14 0.89 19.30
N LEU A 309 -11.21 0.63 18.55
CA LEU A 309 -12.01 1.68 17.93
C LEU A 309 -13.11 2.12 18.90
N ASP A 310 -13.17 3.42 19.15
CA ASP A 310 -14.21 4.05 19.97
C ASP A 310 -14.66 5.36 19.33
N GLY A 311 -15.79 5.90 19.76
CA GLY A 311 -16.31 7.12 19.19
C GLY A 311 -17.75 7.41 19.56
N ARG A 312 -18.33 8.38 18.86
CA ARG A 312 -19.76 8.70 18.95
C ARG A 312 -20.28 9.27 17.64
N ALA A 313 -21.59 9.16 17.46
CA ALA A 313 -22.29 9.85 16.42
C ALA A 313 -22.90 11.16 16.92
N PHE A 314 -22.87 12.16 16.07
CA PHE A 314 -23.55 13.43 16.27
C PHE A 314 -24.84 13.45 15.46
N ASP A 315 -25.86 14.16 15.94
CA ASP A 315 -27.13 14.31 15.21
C ASP A 315 -26.91 14.89 13.81
N TRP A 316 -27.80 14.53 12.88
CA TRP A 316 -27.80 15.03 11.50
C TRP A 316 -27.69 16.56 11.43
N LEU A 317 -26.85 17.03 10.51
CA LEU A 317 -26.68 18.44 10.20
C LEU A 317 -27.28 18.74 8.83
N GLU A 318 -28.15 19.74 8.76
CA GLU A 318 -28.61 20.27 7.48
C GLU A 318 -27.58 21.27 6.92
N MET A 319 -27.10 20.99 5.71
CA MET A 319 -26.16 21.82 4.95
C MET A 319 -26.89 23.00 4.28
N GLY A 320 -26.17 24.09 4.00
CA GLY A 320 -26.75 25.32 3.48
C GLY A 320 -27.17 25.29 2.01
N LYS A 321 -26.64 24.35 1.20
CA LYS A 321 -26.94 24.24 -0.24
C LYS A 321 -27.52 22.88 -0.59
N LYS A 322 -28.12 22.79 -1.79
CA LYS A 322 -28.59 21.52 -2.33
C LYS A 322 -27.43 20.56 -2.54
N ARG A 323 -27.70 19.26 -2.44
CA ARG A 323 -26.70 18.19 -2.54
C ARG A 323 -25.87 18.29 -3.82
N GLY A 324 -26.52 18.55 -4.94
CA GLY A 324 -25.87 18.71 -6.25
C GLY A 324 -24.97 19.92 -6.36
N ASP A 325 -25.20 20.98 -5.59
CA ASP A 325 -24.41 22.22 -5.65
C ASP A 325 -23.01 22.02 -5.06
N TYR A 326 -22.86 21.06 -4.14
CA TYR A 326 -21.55 20.60 -3.67
C TYR A 326 -20.90 19.58 -4.61
N SER A 327 -21.64 18.98 -5.56
CA SER A 327 -21.10 17.96 -6.48
C SER A 327 -20.21 18.55 -7.58
N GLN A 328 -20.45 19.80 -7.96
CA GLN A 328 -19.62 20.56 -8.91
C GLN A 328 -18.24 20.90 -8.33
N ALA A 329 -17.97 20.52 -7.08
CA ALA A 329 -16.70 20.64 -6.37
C ALA A 329 -15.65 19.61 -6.85
N ALA A 330 -15.25 19.66 -8.13
CA ALA A 330 -14.15 18.85 -8.63
C ALA A 330 -12.78 19.30 -8.07
N SER A 331 -12.68 20.51 -7.51
CA SER A 331 -11.45 21.06 -6.93
C SER A 331 -11.33 20.79 -5.43
N THR A 332 -10.09 20.64 -4.94
CA THR A 332 -9.75 20.48 -3.51
C THR A 332 -10.32 21.60 -2.64
N THR A 333 -10.42 22.82 -3.17
CA THR A 333 -10.98 23.99 -2.48
C THR A 333 -12.47 23.82 -2.17
N ALA A 334 -13.23 23.30 -3.13
CA ALA A 334 -14.67 23.17 -2.97
C ALA A 334 -15.08 21.99 -2.06
N LYS A 335 -14.28 20.91 -2.03
CA LYS A 335 -14.41 19.86 -1.00
C LYS A 335 -14.15 20.41 0.39
N SER A 336 -13.09 21.20 0.53
CA SER A 336 -12.71 21.81 1.80
C SER A 336 -13.85 22.68 2.32
N ALA A 337 -14.50 23.47 1.46
CA ALA A 337 -15.63 24.31 1.84
C ALA A 337 -16.80 23.49 2.43
N PHE A 338 -17.21 22.39 1.78
CA PHE A 338 -18.25 21.50 2.30
C PHE A 338 -17.88 20.93 3.67
N LEU A 339 -16.66 20.41 3.81
CA LEU A 339 -16.19 19.78 5.05
C LEU A 339 -16.07 20.81 6.18
N THR A 340 -15.55 22.00 5.89
CA THR A 340 -15.45 23.08 6.90
C THR A 340 -16.81 23.63 7.29
N GLU A 341 -17.77 23.71 6.35
CA GLU A 341 -19.15 24.13 6.66
C GLU A 341 -19.81 23.14 7.63
N ALA A 342 -19.67 21.83 7.40
CA ALA A 342 -20.18 20.80 8.29
C ALA A 342 -19.52 20.88 9.68
N LEU A 343 -18.21 21.10 9.74
CA LEU A 343 -17.49 21.30 11.01
C LEU A 343 -17.96 22.58 11.73
N ASP A 344 -18.15 23.70 11.03
CA ASP A 344 -18.65 24.93 11.63
C ASP A 344 -20.07 24.76 12.17
N ALA A 345 -20.96 24.11 11.41
CA ALA A 345 -22.31 23.81 11.83
C ALA A 345 -22.33 22.93 13.10
N LEU A 346 -21.49 21.90 13.14
CA LEU A 346 -21.33 21.04 14.32
C LEU A 346 -20.84 21.84 15.52
N LEU A 347 -19.73 22.56 15.40
CA LEU A 347 -19.13 23.30 16.52
C LEU A 347 -20.03 24.43 17.02
N LYS A 348 -20.89 24.99 16.17
CA LYS A 348 -21.92 25.95 16.56
C LYS A 348 -23.03 25.30 17.39
N ARG A 349 -23.49 24.10 17.01
CA ARG A 349 -24.58 23.38 17.69
C ARG A 349 -24.12 22.69 18.98
N ASP A 350 -23.02 21.97 18.90
CA ASP A 350 -22.50 21.07 19.95
C ASP A 350 -21.38 21.70 20.81
N GLY A 351 -20.93 22.91 20.45
CA GLY A 351 -19.90 23.66 21.15
C GLY A 351 -18.51 23.54 20.51
N ALA A 352 -17.66 24.55 20.75
CA ALA A 352 -16.33 24.68 20.13
C ALA A 352 -15.36 23.52 20.46
N ASP A 353 -15.61 22.84 21.58
CA ASP A 353 -14.81 21.72 22.08
C ASP A 353 -15.36 20.35 21.69
N ALA A 354 -16.46 20.29 20.93
CA ALA A 354 -17.19 19.04 20.66
C ALA A 354 -16.33 17.93 20.05
N LEU A 355 -15.27 18.30 19.33
CA LEU A 355 -14.36 17.37 18.66
C LEU A 355 -13.01 17.18 19.38
N LYS A 356 -12.74 17.85 20.50
CA LYS A 356 -11.39 17.95 21.09
C LYS A 356 -10.70 16.60 21.36
N ASP A 357 -11.50 15.59 21.72
CA ASP A 357 -11.03 14.26 22.14
C ASP A 357 -10.99 13.23 20.99
N PHE A 358 -11.28 13.63 19.75
CA PHE A 358 -11.29 12.74 18.59
C PHE A 358 -10.02 12.85 17.76
N ASP A 359 -9.57 11.70 17.24
CA ASP A 359 -8.40 11.57 16.37
C ASP A 359 -8.76 11.87 14.90
N GLY A 360 -10.00 11.63 14.49
CA GLY A 360 -10.51 11.98 13.16
C GLY A 360 -12.02 11.93 13.04
N VAL A 361 -12.51 12.16 11.82
CA VAL A 361 -13.93 12.37 11.53
C VAL A 361 -14.41 11.47 10.40
N ALA A 362 -15.59 10.88 10.55
CA ALA A 362 -16.32 10.21 9.49
C ALA A 362 -17.51 11.08 9.06
N PHE A 363 -17.57 11.47 7.80
CA PHE A 363 -18.75 12.14 7.24
C PHE A 363 -19.67 11.11 6.58
N ILE A 364 -20.95 11.15 6.94
CA ILE A 364 -21.98 10.32 6.33
C ILE A 364 -22.98 11.24 5.65
N TYR A 365 -23.00 11.25 4.32
CA TYR A 365 -23.93 12.10 3.59
C TYR A 365 -25.24 11.36 3.26
N ALA A 366 -26.37 12.05 3.42
CA ALA A 366 -27.70 11.51 3.22
C ALA A 366 -27.96 11.00 1.80
N GLY A 367 -28.62 9.84 1.70
CA GLY A 367 -29.07 9.22 0.45
C GLY A 367 -28.09 8.22 -0.15
N ASP A 368 -28.49 7.65 -1.29
CA ASP A 368 -27.67 6.72 -2.08
C ASP A 368 -26.38 7.38 -2.58
N ARG A 369 -25.41 6.58 -3.03
CA ARG A 369 -24.21 7.08 -3.72
C ARG A 369 -24.60 8.05 -4.84
N TYR A 370 -23.99 9.23 -4.87
CA TYR A 370 -24.32 10.23 -5.90
C TYR A 370 -24.02 9.65 -7.31
N PRO A 371 -24.96 9.74 -8.26
CA PRO A 371 -24.79 9.14 -9.58
C PRO A 371 -23.69 9.84 -10.38
N ASN A 372 -23.02 9.10 -11.28
CA ASN A 372 -22.07 9.62 -12.27
C ASN A 372 -20.90 10.44 -11.68
N VAL A 373 -20.48 10.15 -10.45
CA VAL A 373 -19.32 10.82 -9.84
C VAL A 373 -18.00 10.14 -10.18
N ASN A 374 -17.01 10.94 -10.56
CA ASN A 374 -15.66 10.47 -10.84
C ASN A 374 -14.95 10.03 -9.55
N ARG A 375 -14.00 9.09 -9.67
CA ARG A 375 -13.07 8.74 -8.59
C ARG A 375 -12.36 9.99 -8.08
N GLY A 376 -12.26 10.11 -6.77
CA GLY A 376 -11.65 11.28 -6.13
C GLY A 376 -12.52 12.54 -6.15
N SER A 377 -13.80 12.48 -6.52
CA SER A 377 -14.76 13.57 -6.23
C SER A 377 -15.23 13.53 -4.77
N LEU A 378 -15.98 14.56 -4.33
CA LEU A 378 -16.48 14.64 -2.95
C LEU A 378 -17.34 13.43 -2.53
N TYR A 379 -18.28 13.02 -3.39
CA TYR A 379 -19.25 11.97 -3.07
C TYR A 379 -18.80 10.56 -3.45
N TRP A 380 -17.63 10.42 -4.08
CA TRP A 380 -16.96 9.14 -4.17
C TRP A 380 -16.37 8.81 -2.79
N PRO A 381 -16.62 7.63 -2.18
CA PRO A 381 -16.01 7.27 -0.90
C PRO A 381 -14.50 7.44 -0.93
N HIS A 382 -13.98 8.23 -0.01
CA HIS A 382 -12.55 8.49 0.07
C HIS A 382 -12.15 8.95 1.46
N ARG A 383 -10.87 8.76 1.76
CA ARG A 383 -10.17 9.44 2.84
C ARG A 383 -9.52 10.75 2.39
N GLY A 384 -9.29 11.65 3.32
CA GLY A 384 -8.54 12.87 3.10
C GLY A 384 -8.15 13.54 4.41
N SER A 385 -7.68 14.78 4.29
CA SER A 385 -7.54 15.64 5.45
C SER A 385 -8.04 17.03 5.13
N VAL A 386 -8.74 17.65 6.09
CA VAL A 386 -9.19 19.04 6.00
C VAL A 386 -8.56 19.85 7.13
N THR A 387 -8.04 21.03 6.81
CA THR A 387 -7.57 21.96 7.84
C THR A 387 -8.72 22.88 8.23
N HIS A 388 -9.08 22.88 9.51
CA HIS A 388 -10.15 23.72 10.04
C HIS A 388 -9.68 24.37 11.35
N LYS A 389 -9.78 25.71 11.43
CA LYS A 389 -9.35 26.52 12.59
C LYS A 389 -7.95 26.17 13.10
N GLY A 390 -7.00 25.98 12.17
CA GLY A 390 -5.60 25.68 12.47
C GLY A 390 -5.30 24.21 12.83
N LYS A 391 -6.31 23.34 12.96
CA LYS A 391 -6.13 21.90 13.17
C LYS A 391 -6.35 21.13 11.87
N ARG A 392 -5.46 20.19 11.57
CA ARG A 392 -5.61 19.22 10.47
C ARG A 392 -6.44 18.04 10.98
N TRP A 393 -7.57 17.78 10.34
CA TRP A 393 -8.47 16.67 10.65
C TRP A 393 -8.36 15.60 9.57
N PRO A 394 -7.87 14.39 9.88
CA PRO A 394 -8.03 13.27 8.99
C PRO A 394 -9.53 12.91 8.95
N TYR A 395 -10.03 12.59 7.76
CA TYR A 395 -11.41 12.20 7.58
C TYR A 395 -11.58 11.11 6.54
N PHE A 396 -12.70 10.41 6.60
CA PHE A 396 -13.27 9.73 5.45
C PHE A 396 -14.74 10.12 5.26
N ILE A 397 -15.25 9.95 4.05
CA ILE A 397 -16.64 10.28 3.71
C ILE A 397 -17.31 9.13 2.96
N CYS A 398 -18.53 8.77 3.37
CA CYS A 398 -19.32 7.69 2.80
C CYS A 398 -20.79 8.11 2.62
N ALA A 399 -21.51 7.39 1.75
CA ALA A 399 -22.95 7.55 1.58
C ALA A 399 -23.72 6.83 2.69
N GLU A 400 -24.79 7.44 3.18
CA GLU A 400 -25.74 6.82 4.12
C GLU A 400 -26.45 5.61 3.50
N GLY A 401 -26.71 5.63 2.20
CA GLY A 401 -27.26 4.50 1.44
C GLY A 401 -28.74 4.64 1.04
N GLY A 402 -29.41 5.72 1.44
CA GLY A 402 -30.75 6.04 0.94
C GLY A 402 -31.78 4.98 1.35
N ARG A 403 -32.37 4.27 0.38
CA ARG A 403 -33.40 3.26 0.72
C ARG A 403 -32.87 2.14 1.62
N ARG A 404 -31.57 1.87 1.58
CA ARG A 404 -30.90 0.82 2.33
C ARG A 404 -29.69 1.40 3.03
N MET A 405 -29.56 1.23 4.34
CA MET A 405 -28.35 1.64 5.04
C MET A 405 -27.09 1.05 4.37
N GLY A 406 -26.07 1.89 4.20
CA GLY A 406 -24.79 1.55 3.60
C GLY A 406 -24.09 0.41 4.34
N ASN A 407 -23.46 -0.49 3.57
CA ASN A 407 -22.77 -1.65 4.12
C ASN A 407 -21.49 -1.23 4.87
N ILE A 408 -21.28 -1.78 6.06
CA ILE A 408 -20.09 -1.48 6.87
C ILE A 408 -18.77 -1.86 6.20
N SER A 409 -18.78 -2.72 5.18
CA SER A 409 -17.57 -3.09 4.42
C SER A 409 -16.85 -1.88 3.82
N VAL A 410 -17.61 -0.93 3.26
CA VAL A 410 -17.05 0.31 2.69
C VAL A 410 -16.43 1.16 3.79
N TYR A 411 -17.09 1.25 4.94
CA TYR A 411 -16.60 2.02 6.10
C TYR A 411 -15.34 1.40 6.70
N CYS A 412 -15.27 0.07 6.79
CA CYS A 412 -14.08 -0.65 7.22
C CYS A 412 -12.89 -0.38 6.27
N HIS A 413 -13.13 -0.42 4.96
CA HIS A 413 -12.13 -0.11 3.92
C HIS A 413 -11.60 1.33 4.06
N GLU A 414 -12.49 2.32 4.09
CA GLU A 414 -12.10 3.74 4.19
C GLU A 414 -11.34 4.05 5.48
N PHE A 415 -11.74 3.44 6.59
CA PHE A 415 -11.00 3.55 7.84
C PHE A 415 -9.64 2.84 7.80
N GLY A 416 -9.48 1.78 7.01
CA GLY A 416 -8.18 1.18 6.76
C GLY A 416 -7.18 2.21 6.20
N HIS A 417 -7.65 3.13 5.35
CA HIS A 417 -6.83 4.25 4.89
C HIS A 417 -6.57 5.30 5.97
N MET A 418 -7.48 5.50 6.92
CA MET A 418 -7.25 6.37 8.09
C MET A 418 -6.10 5.84 8.96
N LEU A 419 -5.94 4.51 9.01
CA LEU A 419 -4.82 3.85 9.68
C LEU A 419 -3.53 3.84 8.83
N GLY A 420 -3.58 4.32 7.59
CA GLY A 420 -2.42 4.48 6.71
C GLY A 420 -2.25 3.41 5.64
N ILE A 421 -3.16 2.45 5.53
CA ILE A 421 -3.04 1.32 4.60
C ILE A 421 -3.44 1.72 3.16
N PRO A 422 -2.67 1.35 2.12
CA PRO A 422 -3.05 1.58 0.72
C PRO A 422 -4.30 0.88 0.27
N ASP A 423 -4.89 1.37 -0.83
CA ASP A 423 -5.55 0.43 -1.73
C ASP A 423 -4.52 -0.50 -2.36
N LEU A 424 -4.87 -1.78 -2.37
CA LEU A 424 -4.12 -2.90 -2.92
C LEU A 424 -4.85 -3.56 -4.09
N TYR A 425 -5.90 -2.93 -4.63
CA TYR A 425 -6.52 -3.36 -5.89
C TYR A 425 -5.75 -2.84 -7.11
N ALA A 426 -6.02 -3.46 -8.27
CA ALA A 426 -5.51 -3.03 -9.57
C ALA A 426 -5.90 -1.56 -9.86
N ARG A 427 -4.89 -0.70 -10.00
CA ARG A 427 -5.06 0.70 -10.39
C ARG A 427 -4.72 0.91 -11.86
N PRO A 428 -5.46 1.77 -12.61
CA PRO A 428 -5.09 2.13 -13.99
C PRO A 428 -3.67 2.68 -14.09
N GLU A 429 -3.20 3.34 -13.03
CA GLU A 429 -1.86 3.92 -12.93
C GLU A 429 -0.76 2.87 -12.65
N ASN A 430 -1.14 1.61 -12.39
CA ASN A 430 -0.23 0.48 -12.19
C ASN A 430 -0.55 -0.65 -13.20
N PRO A 431 -0.32 -0.40 -14.51
CA PRO A 431 -0.60 -1.38 -15.55
C PRO A 431 0.20 -2.67 -15.29
N GLY A 432 -0.50 -3.80 -15.08
CA GLY A 432 0.09 -5.10 -14.75
C GLY A 432 0.06 -5.49 -13.26
N SER A 433 -0.66 -4.75 -12.41
CA SER A 433 -1.05 -5.21 -11.06
C SER A 433 -2.50 -5.68 -11.09
N GLU A 434 -2.78 -6.93 -10.68
CA GLU A 434 -4.14 -7.48 -10.56
C GLU A 434 -4.78 -7.22 -9.19
N GLY A 435 -4.07 -6.47 -8.34
CA GLY A 435 -4.45 -6.28 -6.96
C GLY A 435 -4.40 -7.57 -6.14
N LEU A 436 -5.20 -7.65 -5.08
CA LEU A 436 -5.26 -8.81 -4.19
C LEU A 436 -6.62 -9.53 -4.24
N GLY A 437 -7.46 -9.22 -5.23
CA GLY A 437 -8.80 -9.78 -5.36
C GLY A 437 -9.66 -9.54 -4.11
N ASN A 438 -10.49 -10.54 -3.78
CA ASN A 438 -11.40 -10.50 -2.62
C ASN A 438 -10.75 -10.97 -1.31
N TRP A 439 -9.43 -11.19 -1.29
CA TRP A 439 -8.72 -11.77 -0.15
C TRP A 439 -8.22 -10.74 0.87
N CYS A 440 -8.27 -9.45 0.52
CA CYS A 440 -7.93 -8.36 1.41
C CYS A 440 -8.98 -7.25 1.36
N ALA A 441 -9.43 -6.76 2.52
CA ALA A 441 -10.38 -5.64 2.60
C ALA A 441 -9.88 -4.35 1.93
N MET A 442 -8.56 -4.21 1.74
CA MET A 442 -7.96 -3.08 1.04
C MET A 442 -7.88 -3.26 -0.49
N SER A 443 -8.45 -4.35 -1.02
CA SER A 443 -8.55 -4.61 -2.45
C SER A 443 -10.01 -4.60 -2.90
N ASN A 444 -10.53 -5.72 -3.42
CA ASN A 444 -11.89 -5.79 -3.97
C ASN A 444 -12.84 -6.28 -2.88
N GLN A 445 -14.00 -5.65 -2.71
CA GLN A 445 -14.95 -6.06 -1.68
C GLN A 445 -15.75 -7.28 -2.12
N THR A 446 -16.00 -8.22 -1.19
CA THR A 446 -16.96 -9.30 -1.43
C THR A 446 -18.40 -8.76 -1.56
N PRO A 447 -19.28 -9.47 -2.30
CA PRO A 447 -20.70 -9.16 -2.34
C PRO A 447 -21.35 -9.13 -0.93
N TYR A 448 -22.51 -8.49 -0.82
CA TYR A 448 -23.38 -8.47 0.37
C TYR A 448 -22.85 -7.73 1.60
N GLY A 449 -21.70 -7.05 1.53
CA GLY A 449 -21.33 -6.03 2.51
C GLY A 449 -20.71 -6.53 3.81
N ARG A 450 -20.35 -7.82 3.89
CA ARG A 450 -19.46 -8.36 4.93
C ARG A 450 -18.02 -7.95 4.61
N PRO A 451 -17.28 -7.26 5.50
CA PRO A 451 -15.88 -6.97 5.26
C PRO A 451 -15.03 -8.23 5.43
N GLN A 452 -14.16 -8.56 4.47
CA GLN A 452 -13.12 -9.58 4.66
C GLN A 452 -11.93 -9.04 5.48
N HIS A 453 -11.06 -9.91 5.97
CA HIS A 453 -9.86 -9.52 6.73
C HIS A 453 -8.86 -8.70 5.89
N PHE A 454 -8.03 -7.95 6.60
CA PHE A 454 -6.74 -7.48 6.07
C PHE A 454 -5.80 -8.67 5.87
N GLY A 455 -5.06 -8.68 4.75
CA GLY A 455 -4.00 -9.66 4.55
C GLY A 455 -2.81 -9.42 5.47
N ALA A 456 -1.97 -10.43 5.65
CA ALA A 456 -0.80 -10.42 6.53
C ALA A 456 0.07 -9.17 6.36
N TRP A 457 0.30 -8.72 5.13
CA TRP A 457 1.09 -7.51 4.89
C TRP A 457 0.48 -6.28 5.58
N CYS A 458 -0.82 -6.05 5.45
CA CYS A 458 -1.51 -4.94 6.10
C CYS A 458 -1.42 -5.03 7.63
N LYS A 459 -1.65 -6.23 8.20
CA LYS A 459 -1.55 -6.47 9.64
C LYS A 459 -0.12 -6.25 10.16
N GLU A 460 0.91 -6.65 9.39
CA GLU A 460 2.31 -6.36 9.68
C GLU A 460 2.59 -4.85 9.65
N GLN A 461 2.11 -4.14 8.62
CA GLN A 461 2.26 -2.69 8.54
C GLN A 461 1.64 -1.99 9.75
N LEU A 462 0.48 -2.43 10.22
CA LEU A 462 -0.19 -1.90 11.41
C LEU A 462 0.48 -2.32 12.72
N GLY A 463 1.27 -3.40 12.70
CA GLY A 463 1.90 -3.97 13.90
C GLY A 463 0.97 -4.90 14.68
N TRP A 464 -0.14 -5.34 14.08
CA TRP A 464 -1.07 -6.32 14.65
C TRP A 464 -0.60 -7.76 14.44
N LEU A 465 0.37 -7.93 13.55
CA LEU A 465 1.00 -9.18 13.19
C LEU A 465 2.51 -9.00 13.23
N LYS A 466 3.23 -9.95 13.83
CA LYS A 466 4.69 -10.06 13.76
C LYS A 466 5.06 -11.39 13.09
N PRO A 467 5.41 -11.41 11.79
CA PRO A 467 5.73 -12.65 11.11
C PRO A 467 6.97 -13.35 11.67
N THR A 468 6.94 -14.68 11.69
CA THR A 468 8.11 -15.52 12.03
C THR A 468 9.00 -15.66 10.81
N VAL A 469 10.22 -15.12 10.86
CA VAL A 469 11.12 -15.03 9.70
C VAL A 469 11.92 -16.32 9.51
N LEU A 470 11.87 -16.89 8.30
CA LEU A 470 12.42 -18.19 7.95
C LEU A 470 13.46 -18.06 6.82
N ASP A 471 14.56 -18.79 6.98
CA ASP A 471 15.52 -19.06 5.91
C ASP A 471 15.08 -20.32 5.14
N PRO A 472 14.75 -20.21 3.84
CA PRO A 472 14.29 -21.36 3.06
C PRO A 472 15.35 -22.45 2.85
N THR A 473 16.63 -22.18 3.10
CA THR A 473 17.70 -23.18 3.00
C THR A 473 17.73 -24.14 4.21
N VAL A 474 17.07 -23.76 5.30
CA VAL A 474 16.95 -24.56 6.51
C VAL A 474 15.72 -25.45 6.41
N LYS A 475 15.96 -26.73 6.11
CA LYS A 475 14.89 -27.75 5.98
C LYS A 475 14.11 -27.92 7.27
N GLN A 476 12.79 -27.74 7.20
CA GLN A 476 11.89 -27.96 8.33
C GLN A 476 10.44 -28.23 7.87
N LYS A 477 9.69 -28.97 8.69
CA LYS A 477 8.25 -29.20 8.52
C LYS A 477 7.50 -28.20 9.37
N LEU A 478 6.52 -27.51 8.79
CA LEU A 478 5.84 -26.37 9.40
C LEU A 478 4.33 -26.54 9.37
N VAL A 479 3.67 -26.08 10.43
CA VAL A 479 2.20 -26.03 10.52
C VAL A 479 1.77 -24.63 10.92
N LEU A 480 0.73 -24.14 10.27
CA LEU A 480 0.21 -22.79 10.43
C LEU A 480 -1.28 -22.83 10.82
N ALA A 481 -1.61 -22.20 11.95
CA ALA A 481 -3.00 -22.05 12.37
C ALA A 481 -3.74 -21.03 11.48
N PRO A 482 -5.08 -21.12 11.38
CA PRO A 482 -5.90 -20.05 10.82
C PRO A 482 -5.56 -18.69 11.43
N ILE A 483 -5.53 -17.64 10.60
CA ILE A 483 -5.23 -16.28 11.03
C ILE A 483 -6.46 -15.61 11.68
N GLU A 484 -7.66 -16.11 11.43
CA GLU A 484 -8.88 -15.69 12.11
C GLU A 484 -8.82 -16.09 13.59
N GLY A 485 -9.15 -15.16 14.50
CA GLY A 485 -9.14 -15.40 15.95
C GLY A 485 -7.95 -14.73 16.67
N SER A 486 -7.36 -15.42 17.66
CA SER A 486 -6.38 -14.85 18.61
C SER A 486 -4.92 -15.04 18.21
N THR A 487 -4.65 -15.73 17.10
CA THR A 487 -3.31 -16.21 16.76
C THR A 487 -2.55 -15.19 15.92
N ASN A 488 -3.23 -14.52 14.97
CA ASN A 488 -2.62 -13.73 13.89
C ASN A 488 -1.29 -14.38 13.47
N GLU A 489 -1.30 -15.67 13.11
CA GLU A 489 -0.07 -16.38 12.79
C GLU A 489 0.36 -16.15 11.34
N CYS A 490 1.66 -15.95 11.12
CA CYS A 490 2.22 -15.80 9.78
C CYS A 490 3.70 -16.21 9.75
N PHE A 491 4.10 -16.87 8.67
CA PHE A 491 5.52 -17.08 8.35
C PHE A 491 5.98 -16.10 7.28
N LYS A 492 7.18 -15.53 7.47
CA LYS A 492 7.89 -14.73 6.47
C LYS A 492 9.05 -15.53 5.91
N VAL A 493 8.92 -16.06 4.70
CA VAL A 493 9.98 -16.83 4.04
C VAL A 493 10.81 -15.90 3.16
N LEU A 494 12.11 -15.79 3.44
CA LEU A 494 12.99 -14.94 2.65
C LEU A 494 13.21 -15.53 1.26
N ILE A 495 12.91 -14.76 0.21
CA ILE A 495 13.39 -15.08 -1.15
C ILE A 495 14.77 -14.48 -1.34
N ARG A 496 15.05 -13.34 -0.70
CA ARG A 496 16.37 -12.71 -0.68
C ARG A 496 16.84 -12.47 0.77
N PRO A 497 18.13 -12.72 1.09
CA PRO A 497 18.63 -12.56 2.46
C PRO A 497 18.52 -11.15 3.03
N ASP A 498 18.51 -10.14 2.16
CA ASP A 498 18.38 -8.71 2.50
C ASP A 498 16.93 -8.29 2.79
N GLY A 499 15.95 -9.17 2.57
CA GLY A 499 14.52 -8.87 2.75
C GLY A 499 13.92 -8.00 1.66
N SER A 500 14.63 -7.72 0.56
CA SER A 500 14.06 -6.94 -0.54
C SER A 500 12.96 -7.71 -1.30
N GLU A 501 12.94 -9.04 -1.14
CA GLU A 501 11.89 -9.92 -1.64
C GLU A 501 11.64 -11.07 -0.65
N TYR A 502 10.38 -11.32 -0.33
CA TYR A 502 9.97 -12.35 0.61
C TYR A 502 8.53 -12.80 0.36
N LEU A 503 8.15 -13.93 0.95
CA LEU A 503 6.78 -14.42 1.02
C LEU A 503 6.21 -14.21 2.43
N LEU A 504 4.94 -13.82 2.54
CA LEU A 504 4.14 -13.98 3.74
C LEU A 504 3.17 -15.13 3.52
N LEU A 505 3.18 -16.10 4.43
CA LEU A 505 2.29 -17.26 4.40
C LEU A 505 1.24 -17.05 5.50
N GLU A 506 -0.04 -17.01 5.13
CA GLU A 506 -1.16 -16.97 6.07
C GLU A 506 -2.19 -18.04 5.72
N ASN A 507 -2.86 -18.61 6.72
CA ASN A 507 -3.91 -19.60 6.52
C ASN A 507 -5.26 -18.94 6.81
N ARG A 508 -6.21 -19.03 5.86
CA ARG A 508 -7.53 -18.40 5.94
C ARG A 508 -8.64 -19.44 6.01
N ARG A 509 -9.72 -19.13 6.74
CA ARG A 509 -10.90 -19.97 6.92
C ARG A 509 -12.16 -19.18 6.62
N LYS A 510 -13.19 -19.83 6.06
CA LYS A 510 -14.49 -19.20 5.76
C LYS A 510 -15.35 -19.07 7.02
N THR A 511 -14.85 -18.32 7.99
CA THR A 511 -15.45 -18.13 9.31
C THR A 511 -15.34 -16.65 9.70
N GLY A 512 -16.09 -16.21 10.72
CA GLY A 512 -15.92 -14.84 11.22
C GLY A 512 -16.20 -13.80 10.14
N PHE A 513 -15.42 -12.73 10.05
CA PHE A 513 -15.57 -11.77 8.97
C PHE A 513 -15.23 -12.32 7.56
N ASP A 514 -14.46 -13.40 7.50
CA ASP A 514 -14.06 -14.08 6.27
C ASP A 514 -15.07 -15.13 5.75
N GLY A 515 -16.24 -15.27 6.37
CA GLY A 515 -17.26 -16.23 5.92
C GLY A 515 -17.84 -16.01 4.51
N SER A 516 -17.52 -14.88 3.86
CA SER A 516 -17.88 -14.60 2.46
C SER A 516 -16.70 -14.73 1.49
N LEU A 517 -15.52 -15.17 1.96
CA LEU A 517 -14.41 -15.52 1.10
C LEU A 517 -14.82 -16.64 0.13
N PRO A 518 -14.25 -16.63 -1.07
CA PRO A 518 -14.64 -17.60 -2.08
C PRO A 518 -14.14 -19.02 -1.72
N ASP A 519 -12.97 -19.16 -1.08
CA ASP A 519 -12.41 -20.43 -0.61
C ASP A 519 -11.60 -20.28 0.71
N GLU A 520 -10.99 -21.36 1.22
CA GLU A 520 -10.18 -21.39 2.45
C GLU A 520 -8.91 -22.25 2.33
N GLY A 521 -7.83 -21.82 2.99
CA GLY A 521 -6.54 -22.51 3.04
C GLY A 521 -5.36 -21.55 3.03
N LEU A 522 -4.20 -22.00 2.55
CA LEU A 522 -2.97 -21.21 2.60
C LEU A 522 -2.91 -20.17 1.48
N LEU A 523 -2.82 -18.91 1.86
CA LEU A 523 -2.47 -17.81 0.97
C LEU A 523 -0.97 -17.56 1.02
N ILE A 524 -0.39 -17.31 -0.16
CA ILE A 524 1.02 -16.97 -0.32
C ILE A 524 1.08 -15.56 -0.90
N TRP A 525 1.51 -14.59 -0.09
CA TRP A 525 1.73 -13.22 -0.53
C TRP A 525 3.20 -13.03 -0.87
N ARG A 526 3.53 -12.66 -2.11
CA ARG A 526 4.86 -12.21 -2.47
C ARG A 526 4.99 -10.70 -2.29
N ILE A 527 6.04 -10.27 -1.59
CA ILE A 527 6.40 -8.88 -1.43
C ILE A 527 7.70 -8.62 -2.18
N VAL A 528 7.68 -7.66 -3.11
CA VAL A 528 8.86 -7.18 -3.84
C VAL A 528 9.01 -5.69 -3.59
N GLY A 529 10.01 -5.28 -2.80
CA GLY A 529 10.09 -3.92 -2.29
C GLY A 529 8.82 -3.58 -1.48
N ASN A 530 8.00 -2.66 -1.99
CA ASN A 530 6.71 -2.28 -1.38
C ASN A 530 5.49 -2.83 -2.14
N ARG A 531 5.69 -3.65 -3.18
CA ARG A 531 4.60 -4.24 -3.97
C ARG A 531 4.19 -5.57 -3.35
N VAL A 532 2.89 -5.70 -3.08
CA VAL A 532 2.27 -6.95 -2.62
C VAL A 532 1.61 -7.65 -3.81
N ILE A 533 1.80 -8.96 -3.92
CA ILE A 533 1.26 -9.82 -4.99
C ILE A 533 0.67 -11.07 -4.30
N LEU A 534 -0.55 -11.47 -4.68
CA LEU A 534 -1.12 -12.75 -4.27
C LEU A 534 -0.71 -13.83 -5.28
N GLU A 535 -0.19 -14.95 -4.80
CA GLU A 535 0.22 -16.09 -5.63
C GLU A 535 -0.89 -17.15 -5.73
N GLU A 536 -1.12 -17.66 -6.94
CA GLU A 536 -2.30 -18.47 -7.28
C GLU A 536 -2.06 -19.99 -7.30
N SER A 537 -2.95 -20.79 -6.71
CA SER A 537 -2.72 -22.22 -6.51
C SER A 537 -3.10 -23.13 -7.70
N HIS A 538 -3.66 -22.59 -8.79
CA HIS A 538 -4.14 -23.39 -9.93
C HIS A 538 -3.09 -23.61 -11.03
N GLY A 539 -1.91 -22.98 -10.92
CA GLY A 539 -0.77 -23.21 -11.80
C GLY A 539 -0.93 -22.84 -13.27
N ILE A 540 -1.75 -21.82 -13.55
CA ILE A 540 -1.94 -21.29 -14.90
C ILE A 540 -0.94 -20.16 -15.14
N GLU A 541 -0.13 -20.29 -16.19
CA GLU A 541 0.85 -19.27 -16.59
C GLU A 541 0.21 -18.17 -17.45
N GLY A 542 0.73 -16.95 -17.35
CA GLY A 542 0.44 -15.87 -18.29
C GLY A 542 -0.68 -14.92 -17.85
N PRO A 543 -1.03 -13.93 -18.70
CA PRO A 543 -1.95 -12.83 -18.37
C PRO A 543 -3.40 -13.27 -18.09
N SER A 544 -3.68 -14.57 -18.16
CA SER A 544 -4.98 -15.18 -17.96
C SER A 544 -5.18 -15.72 -16.54
N GLY A 545 -4.13 -16.17 -15.84
CA GLY A 545 -4.25 -16.77 -14.50
C GLY A 545 -4.93 -15.83 -13.51
N PRO A 546 -4.40 -14.60 -13.34
CA PRO A 546 -4.95 -13.67 -12.37
C PRO A 546 -6.24 -12.96 -12.76
N ARG A 547 -6.68 -13.12 -14.02
CA ARG A 547 -7.90 -12.48 -14.54
C ARG A 547 -9.13 -13.37 -14.43
N LEU A 548 -8.93 -14.69 -14.38
CA LEU A 548 -10.03 -15.66 -14.44
C LEU A 548 -10.38 -16.24 -13.06
N PHE A 549 -9.44 -16.29 -12.11
CA PHE A 549 -9.57 -17.09 -10.89
C PHE A 549 -9.31 -16.31 -9.59
N LEU A 550 -9.57 -15.00 -9.55
CA LEU A 550 -9.47 -14.20 -8.31
C LEU A 550 -10.36 -14.74 -7.16
N THR A 551 -11.30 -15.63 -7.47
CA THR A 551 -12.12 -16.37 -6.51
C THR A 551 -11.53 -17.70 -6.05
N ASP A 552 -10.54 -18.28 -6.72
CA ASP A 552 -10.19 -19.70 -6.56
C ASP A 552 -8.73 -19.90 -6.14
N VAL A 553 -8.30 -19.29 -5.03
CA VAL A 553 -6.90 -19.41 -4.58
C VAL A 553 -6.77 -19.58 -3.06
N PRO A 554 -6.69 -20.84 -2.63
CA PRO A 554 -5.76 -21.21 -1.58
C PRO A 554 -4.95 -22.47 -1.96
N TYR A 555 -3.80 -22.66 -1.30
CA TYR A 555 -3.07 -23.91 -1.33
C TYR A 555 -3.50 -24.85 -0.19
N PRO A 556 -3.49 -26.18 -0.40
CA PRO A 556 -3.38 -26.83 -1.70
C PRO A 556 -4.68 -26.66 -2.50
N SER A 557 -4.59 -26.71 -3.83
CA SER A 557 -5.75 -26.86 -4.71
C SER A 557 -5.78 -28.28 -5.28
N ALA A 558 -6.87 -28.64 -5.96
CA ALA A 558 -6.93 -29.90 -6.72
C ALA A 558 -5.84 -30.00 -7.81
N ALA A 559 -5.31 -28.86 -8.26
CA ALA A 559 -4.30 -28.78 -9.31
C ALA A 559 -2.86 -28.73 -8.76
N ASN A 560 -2.64 -28.31 -7.51
CA ASN A 560 -1.29 -28.15 -6.98
C ASN A 560 -1.23 -28.15 -5.44
N ASP A 561 -0.25 -28.85 -4.88
CA ASP A 561 0.06 -28.89 -3.45
C ASP A 561 1.51 -28.46 -3.14
N ALA A 562 2.15 -27.75 -4.08
CA ALA A 562 3.51 -27.24 -3.95
C ALA A 562 3.68 -25.84 -4.58
N TYR A 563 4.62 -25.08 -4.02
CA TYR A 563 5.08 -23.79 -4.53
C TYR A 563 6.62 -23.78 -4.51
N THR A 564 7.22 -23.94 -5.68
CA THR A 564 8.66 -24.19 -5.85
C THR A 564 9.23 -23.40 -7.04
N PRO A 565 10.56 -23.42 -7.27
CA PRO A 565 11.14 -22.75 -8.42
C PRO A 565 10.73 -23.36 -9.77
N PHE A 566 10.05 -24.51 -9.76
CA PHE A 566 9.64 -25.26 -10.94
C PHE A 566 8.12 -25.30 -11.14
N THR A 567 7.34 -24.82 -10.17
CA THR A 567 5.90 -24.71 -10.32
C THR A 567 5.54 -23.45 -11.08
N THR A 568 4.32 -23.42 -11.58
CA THR A 568 3.61 -22.18 -11.87
C THR A 568 2.56 -22.03 -10.78
N PRO A 569 2.42 -20.84 -10.17
CA PRO A 569 3.43 -19.78 -10.09
C PRO A 569 4.74 -20.29 -9.48
N SER A 570 5.84 -19.62 -9.83
CA SER A 570 7.20 -20.02 -9.46
C SER A 570 7.69 -19.25 -8.24
N SER A 571 8.34 -19.94 -7.30
CA SER A 571 8.96 -19.31 -6.13
C SER A 571 10.27 -18.57 -6.43
N ARG A 572 10.76 -18.59 -7.68
CA ARG A 572 11.96 -17.85 -8.10
C ARG A 572 11.80 -16.35 -7.82
N SER A 573 12.91 -15.71 -7.46
CA SER A 573 13.01 -14.25 -7.30
C SER A 573 12.56 -13.51 -8.56
N LEU A 574 11.63 -12.56 -8.41
CA LEU A 574 11.26 -11.65 -9.48
C LEU A 574 12.36 -10.60 -9.74
N LEU A 575 13.25 -10.39 -8.77
CA LEU A 575 14.43 -9.54 -8.91
C LEU A 575 15.65 -10.28 -9.50
N GLY A 576 15.51 -11.57 -9.83
CA GLY A 576 16.61 -12.43 -10.20
C GLY A 576 17.45 -12.88 -8.99
N GLY A 577 18.22 -13.96 -9.16
CA GLY A 577 18.96 -14.61 -8.08
C GLY A 577 18.01 -15.13 -6.97
N GLY A 578 18.42 -14.98 -5.72
CA GLY A 578 17.62 -15.36 -4.55
C GLY A 578 17.89 -16.77 -4.04
N LEU A 579 17.29 -17.06 -2.89
CA LEU A 579 17.34 -18.37 -2.23
C LEU A 579 16.34 -19.33 -2.88
N PRO A 580 16.66 -20.63 -2.96
CA PRO A 580 15.74 -21.63 -3.47
C PRO A 580 14.60 -21.85 -2.46
N VAL A 581 13.42 -21.32 -2.75
CA VAL A 581 12.24 -21.53 -1.90
C VAL A 581 11.45 -22.73 -2.38
N HIS A 582 11.43 -23.79 -1.58
CA HIS A 582 10.59 -24.96 -1.85
C HIS A 582 9.56 -25.10 -0.72
N LEU A 583 8.30 -24.81 -1.02
CA LEU A 583 7.16 -25.16 -0.19
C LEU A 583 6.50 -26.38 -0.82
N THR A 584 6.64 -27.54 -0.19
CA THR A 584 6.17 -28.82 -0.74
C THR A 584 5.25 -29.53 0.25
N ASN A 585 4.47 -30.50 -0.25
CA ASN A 585 3.54 -31.28 0.56
C ASN A 585 2.60 -30.37 1.40
N ILE A 586 2.02 -29.36 0.75
CA ILE A 586 1.07 -28.45 1.38
C ILE A 586 -0.24 -29.23 1.59
N ARG A 587 -0.71 -29.34 2.83
CA ARG A 587 -1.89 -30.12 3.21
C ARG A 587 -2.76 -29.33 4.17
N GLN A 588 -4.05 -29.25 3.86
CA GLN A 588 -5.06 -28.75 4.79
C GLN A 588 -5.54 -29.89 5.69
N HIS A 589 -5.71 -29.60 6.98
CA HIS A 589 -6.12 -30.55 8.00
C HIS A 589 -7.58 -30.34 8.42
N PRO A 590 -8.28 -31.37 8.94
CA PRO A 590 -9.68 -31.25 9.36
C PRO A 590 -9.95 -30.20 10.43
N ASP A 591 -8.94 -29.85 11.23
CA ASP A 591 -9.01 -28.80 12.26
C ASP A 591 -8.74 -27.38 11.72
N GLY A 592 -8.61 -27.25 10.39
CA GLY A 592 -8.38 -26.00 9.70
C GLY A 592 -6.91 -25.57 9.62
N ARG A 593 -5.96 -26.26 10.26
CA ARG A 593 -4.52 -25.96 10.11
C ARG A 593 -4.03 -26.33 8.71
N VAL A 594 -2.97 -25.66 8.25
CA VAL A 594 -2.25 -26.04 7.03
C VAL A 594 -0.82 -26.42 7.38
N SER A 595 -0.35 -27.56 6.88
CA SER A 595 1.03 -28.02 7.05
C SER A 595 1.77 -28.04 5.72
N PHE A 596 3.09 -27.83 5.74
CA PHE A 596 3.94 -27.87 4.56
C PHE A 596 5.40 -28.15 4.93
N HIS A 597 6.22 -28.51 3.96
CA HIS A 597 7.66 -28.71 4.10
C HIS A 597 8.39 -27.52 3.46
N LEU A 598 9.35 -26.92 4.18
CA LEU A 598 10.20 -25.85 3.67
C LEU A 598 11.61 -26.38 3.36
N GLY A 599 12.13 -26.05 2.17
CA GLY A 599 13.50 -26.36 1.74
C GLY A 599 13.69 -27.79 1.22
N TYR A 600 12.62 -28.59 1.16
CA TYR A 600 12.65 -29.94 0.59
C TYR A 600 12.31 -29.87 -0.90
N GLU A 601 13.31 -30.12 -1.74
CA GLU A 601 13.13 -30.21 -3.19
C GLU A 601 12.15 -31.33 -3.58
N PHE A 602 11.42 -31.12 -4.67
CA PHE A 602 10.56 -32.16 -5.24
C PHE A 602 11.48 -33.24 -5.82
N GLN A 603 11.30 -34.50 -5.40
CA GLN A 603 12.04 -35.64 -5.96
C GLN A 603 11.43 -36.11 -7.27
#